data_AF-A0A486V509-F1
#
_entry.id   AF-A0A486V509-F1
#
_cell.length_a   1.000
_cell.length_b   1.000
_cell.length_c   1.000
_cell.angle_alpha   90.00
_cell.angle_beta   90.00
_cell.angle_gamma   90.00
#
_symmetry.space_group_name_H-M   'P 1'
#
loop_
_entity.id
_entity.type
_entity.pdbx_description
1 polymer ?
#
loop_
_entity_poly.entity_id
_entity_poly.type
_entity_poly.pdbx_seq_one_letter_code
_entity_poly.pdbx_strand_id
1 'polypeptide(L)'
;MILLSGGIFCMSSWIGINNGLQRLSKMVGWGAFLLPLVVLLVGPTEFITNNVINAVGLTTQNFLQMSLFTDPLGDGAFTRNWTVFYWLWWISYTPGVAMFVTRVSRGRKIKEVIWGLLLGSTAGCWFFFGVMESYAMHQFVNGVINVPQVMQTLGGETAVQQVLMSLPAGKLFLAAYLFVMIVFLASHMDAVAYTMAATSTRNLREGEDPDRGMRLFWCVVITLIPLSILFTGASLETMKTTVVLTALPFLAILLIKTGGFVRWLKQDYAHVPVHQIETHTPEPIIKAETLPVGAVLKGDGQSL
;
A
#
# COMPACT_ATOMS: atom_id res chain seq x y z
N MET A 1 10.92 -13.70 -10.71
CA MET A 1 9.88 -13.47 -9.69
C MET A 1 8.52 -13.14 -10.29
N ILE A 2 8.42 -12.14 -11.16
CA ILE A 2 7.14 -11.67 -11.73
C ILE A 2 6.32 -12.78 -12.41
N LEU A 3 6.94 -13.63 -13.23
CA LEU A 3 6.24 -14.75 -13.87
C LEU A 3 5.72 -15.79 -12.86
N LEU A 4 6.46 -15.98 -11.76
CA LEU A 4 6.15 -16.94 -10.71
C LEU A 4 4.99 -16.41 -9.85
N SER A 5 5.06 -15.15 -9.44
CA SER A 5 3.98 -14.44 -8.74
C SER A 5 2.72 -14.32 -9.61
N GLY A 6 2.87 -13.94 -10.89
CA GLY A 6 1.79 -13.87 -11.86
C GLY A 6 1.14 -15.23 -12.12
N GLY A 7 1.93 -16.31 -12.23
CA GLY A 7 1.42 -17.67 -12.42
C GLY A 7 0.65 -18.21 -11.21
N ILE A 8 1.22 -18.09 -10.00
CA ILE A 8 0.52 -18.41 -8.73
C ILE A 8 -0.81 -17.65 -8.67
N PHE A 9 -0.80 -16.40 -9.12
CA PHE A 9 -1.95 -15.53 -9.01
C PHE A 9 -3.03 -15.79 -10.08
N CYS A 10 -2.68 -15.98 -11.36
CA CYS A 10 -3.63 -16.40 -12.39
C CYS A 10 -4.41 -17.66 -11.96
N MET A 11 -3.72 -18.62 -11.34
CA MET A 11 -4.35 -19.82 -10.77
C MET A 11 -5.25 -19.49 -9.56
N SER A 12 -4.80 -18.63 -8.64
CA SER A 12 -5.61 -18.21 -7.49
C SER A 12 -6.88 -17.44 -7.90
N SER A 13 -6.80 -16.60 -8.94
CA SER A 13 -7.91 -15.83 -9.49
C SER A 13 -8.94 -16.74 -10.18
N TRP A 14 -8.47 -17.77 -10.90
CA TRP A 14 -9.35 -18.75 -11.56
C TRP A 14 -10.10 -19.63 -10.56
N ILE A 15 -9.40 -20.09 -9.51
CA ILE A 15 -9.96 -21.01 -8.50
C ILE A 15 -10.94 -20.29 -7.54
N GLY A 16 -11.02 -18.95 -7.58
CA GLY A 16 -12.01 -18.20 -6.81
C GLY A 16 -11.76 -18.29 -5.30
N ILE A 17 -10.49 -18.19 -4.88
CA ILE A 17 -10.16 -18.27 -3.45
C ILE A 17 -10.47 -16.92 -2.79
N ASN A 18 -11.74 -16.65 -2.47
CA ASN A 18 -12.11 -15.51 -1.62
C ASN A 18 -11.38 -15.54 -0.25
N ASN A 19 -10.96 -16.73 0.20
CA ASN A 19 -10.13 -16.92 1.40
C ASN A 19 -8.61 -16.79 1.15
N GLY A 20 -8.15 -16.74 -0.11
CA GLY A 20 -6.75 -16.84 -0.50
C GLY A 20 -6.04 -15.50 -0.33
N LEU A 21 -6.67 -14.43 -0.84
CA LEU A 21 -6.20 -13.07 -0.62
C LEU A 21 -6.06 -12.77 0.87
N GLN A 22 -7.07 -13.10 1.69
CA GLN A 22 -7.01 -12.84 3.12
C GLN A 22 -5.87 -13.63 3.81
N ARG A 23 -5.58 -14.86 3.37
CA ARG A 23 -4.46 -15.65 3.89
C ARG A 23 -3.12 -15.08 3.45
N LEU A 24 -2.97 -14.72 2.17
CA LEU A 24 -1.74 -14.12 1.64
C LEU A 24 -1.45 -12.77 2.30
N SER A 25 -2.44 -11.89 2.43
CA SER A 25 -2.28 -10.61 3.14
C SER A 25 -1.91 -10.81 4.61
N LYS A 26 -2.47 -11.81 5.30
CA LYS A 26 -2.06 -12.16 6.67
C LYS A 26 -0.62 -12.65 6.72
N MET A 27 -0.19 -13.49 5.77
CA MET A 27 1.20 -13.95 5.68
C MET A 27 2.16 -12.79 5.42
N VAL A 28 1.80 -11.84 4.57
CA VAL A 28 2.57 -10.61 4.35
C VAL A 28 2.69 -9.81 5.63
N GLY A 29 1.58 -9.57 6.34
CA GLY A 29 1.59 -8.82 7.60
C GLY A 29 2.48 -9.47 8.65
N TRP A 30 2.36 -10.79 8.83
CA TRP A 30 3.24 -11.55 9.73
C TRP A 30 4.68 -11.55 9.26
N GLY A 31 4.97 -11.67 7.96
CA GLY A 31 6.32 -11.61 7.42
C GLY A 31 6.97 -10.25 7.64
N ALA A 32 6.23 -9.16 7.39
CA ALA A 32 6.67 -7.79 7.62
C ALA A 32 6.89 -7.48 9.11
N PHE A 33 6.24 -8.20 10.03
CA PHE A 33 6.49 -8.04 11.46
C PHE A 33 7.63 -8.96 11.96
N LEU A 34 7.56 -10.25 11.64
CA LEU A 34 8.49 -11.25 12.17
C LEU A 34 9.90 -11.10 11.60
N LEU A 35 10.05 -10.74 10.32
CA LEU A 35 11.38 -10.65 9.72
C LEU A 35 12.23 -9.55 10.38
N PRO A 36 11.76 -8.29 10.48
CA PRO A 36 12.48 -7.27 11.25
C PRO A 36 12.61 -7.63 12.72
N LEU A 37 11.59 -8.26 13.34
CA LEU A 37 11.69 -8.68 14.75
C LEU A 37 12.87 -9.63 14.98
N VAL A 38 13.06 -10.62 14.11
CA VAL A 38 14.20 -11.54 14.22
C VAL A 38 15.51 -10.79 13.95
N VAL A 39 15.55 -9.88 12.97
CA VAL A 39 16.74 -9.04 12.71
C VAL A 39 17.09 -8.17 13.93
N LEU A 40 16.09 -7.64 14.63
CA LEU A 40 16.28 -6.87 15.86
C LEU A 40 16.91 -7.72 16.97
N LEU A 41 16.50 -8.98 17.10
CA LEU A 41 16.99 -9.91 18.13
C LEU A 41 18.37 -10.50 17.82
N VAL A 42 18.65 -10.78 16.55
CA VAL A 42 19.91 -11.41 16.10
C VAL A 42 20.99 -10.37 15.77
N GLY A 43 20.57 -9.17 15.36
CA GLY A 43 21.45 -8.05 15.08
C GLY A 43 21.89 -7.28 16.34
N PRO A 44 22.55 -6.12 16.15
CA PRO A 44 22.99 -5.26 17.23
C PRO A 44 21.78 -4.51 17.83
N THR A 45 21.03 -5.19 18.70
CA THR A 45 19.75 -4.70 19.26
C THR A 45 19.88 -3.31 19.86
N GLU A 46 20.93 -3.05 20.66
CA GLU A 46 21.16 -1.76 21.30
C GLU A 46 21.31 -0.64 20.26
N PHE A 47 22.14 -0.84 19.24
CA PHE A 47 22.31 0.14 18.16
C PHE A 47 20.99 0.38 17.42
N ILE A 48 20.28 -0.69 17.06
CA ILE A 48 19.02 -0.59 16.32
C ILE A 48 17.99 0.20 17.12
N THR A 49 17.76 -0.17 18.39
CA THR A 49 16.77 0.52 19.23
C THR A 49 17.13 1.99 19.44
N ASN A 50 18.38 2.30 19.75
CA ASN A 50 18.83 3.69 19.91
C ASN A 50 18.68 4.49 18.62
N ASN A 51 19.05 3.91 17.47
CA ASN A 51 18.96 4.60 16.20
C ASN A 51 17.51 4.82 15.74
N VAL A 52 16.60 3.86 15.98
CA VAL A 52 15.17 4.03 15.68
C VAL A 52 14.56 5.15 16.53
N ILE A 53 14.83 5.17 17.84
CA ILE A 53 14.34 6.24 18.73
C ILE A 53 14.88 7.61 18.28
N ASN A 54 16.17 7.67 17.95
CA ASN A 54 16.79 8.89 17.44
C ASN A 54 16.16 9.34 16.11
N ALA A 55 15.92 8.42 15.17
CA ALA A 55 15.30 8.71 13.88
C ALA A 55 13.87 9.27 14.04
N VAL A 56 13.10 8.77 15.01
CA VAL A 56 11.76 9.33 15.35
C VAL A 56 11.89 10.77 15.83
N GLY A 57 12.84 11.05 16.73
CA GLY A 57 13.12 12.41 17.22
C GLY A 57 13.50 13.35 16.08
N LEU A 58 14.45 12.94 15.24
CA LEU A 58 14.92 13.72 14.09
C LEU A 58 13.81 13.98 13.06
N THR A 59 12.99 12.97 12.76
CA THR A 59 11.87 13.12 11.81
C THR A 59 10.84 14.10 12.35
N THR A 60 10.54 14.04 13.65
CA THR A 60 9.59 14.95 14.30
C THR A 60 10.12 16.38 14.32
N GLN A 61 11.40 16.58 14.65
CA GLN A 61 12.03 17.89 14.68
C GLN A 61 12.11 18.54 13.29
N ASN A 62 12.46 17.76 12.26
CA ASN A 62 12.67 18.28 10.90
C ASN A 62 11.43 18.20 10.01
N PHE A 63 10.28 17.78 10.54
CA PHE A 63 9.07 17.49 9.76
C PHE A 63 8.64 18.67 8.86
N LEU A 64 8.55 19.89 9.41
CA LEU A 64 8.13 21.06 8.64
C LEU A 64 9.15 21.44 7.56
N GLN A 65 10.44 21.40 7.91
CA GLN A 65 11.51 21.71 6.96
C GLN A 65 11.50 20.72 5.80
N MET A 66 11.44 19.42 6.08
CA MET A 66 11.39 18.37 5.06
C MET A 66 10.12 18.46 4.20
N SER A 67 8.98 18.84 4.80
CA SER A 67 7.70 18.98 4.09
C SER A 67 7.70 20.14 3.09
N LEU A 68 8.46 21.20 3.38
CA LEU A 68 8.52 22.42 2.56
C LEU A 68 9.84 22.57 1.80
N PHE A 69 10.68 21.53 1.79
CA PHE A 69 11.99 21.59 1.17
C PHE A 69 11.92 21.60 -0.35
N THR A 70 12.33 22.70 -0.97
CA THR A 70 12.30 22.91 -2.43
C THR A 70 13.68 23.05 -3.08
N ASP A 71 14.75 23.02 -2.27
CA ASP A 71 16.14 23.17 -2.73
C ASP A 71 16.38 24.35 -3.70
N PRO A 72 16.12 25.61 -3.28
CA PRO A 72 16.15 26.76 -4.19
C PRO A 72 17.55 27.13 -4.70
N LEU A 73 18.61 26.63 -4.05
CA LEU A 73 20.01 26.92 -4.41
C LEU A 73 20.70 25.74 -5.11
N GLY A 74 20.08 24.56 -5.12
CA GLY A 74 20.58 23.36 -5.78
C GLY A 74 19.89 23.08 -7.12
N ASP A 75 20.10 21.86 -7.64
CA ASP A 75 19.45 21.39 -8.87
C ASP A 75 18.06 20.76 -8.62
N GLY A 76 17.63 20.68 -7.35
CA GLY A 76 16.37 20.07 -6.93
C GLY A 76 16.29 18.57 -7.21
N ALA A 77 17.39 17.90 -7.57
CA ALA A 77 17.36 16.50 -8.00
C ALA A 77 16.92 15.58 -6.87
N PHE A 78 17.35 15.85 -5.62
CA PHE A 78 16.90 15.07 -4.46
C PHE A 78 15.39 15.17 -4.28
N THR A 79 14.85 16.38 -4.20
CA THR A 79 13.42 16.65 -4.02
C THR A 79 12.60 16.02 -5.14
N ARG A 80 13.05 16.11 -6.40
CA ARG A 80 12.36 15.51 -7.55
C ARG A 80 12.39 13.98 -7.52
N ASN A 81 13.56 13.39 -7.28
CA ASN A 81 13.78 11.94 -7.41
C ASN A 81 13.25 11.13 -6.22
N TRP A 82 13.04 11.78 -5.07
CA TRP A 82 12.57 11.16 -3.83
C TRP A 82 11.23 11.74 -3.40
N THR A 83 11.20 12.97 -2.88
CA THR A 83 10.01 13.56 -2.25
C THR A 83 8.82 13.64 -3.21
N VAL A 84 8.98 14.29 -4.36
CA VAL A 84 7.91 14.48 -5.36
C VAL A 84 7.48 13.13 -5.95
N PHE A 85 8.44 12.25 -6.25
CA PHE A 85 8.16 10.91 -6.74
C PHE A 85 7.29 10.11 -5.77
N TYR A 86 7.64 10.05 -4.48
CA TYR A 86 6.86 9.33 -3.48
C TYR A 86 5.48 9.96 -3.26
N TRP A 87 5.36 11.29 -3.23
CA TRP A 87 4.05 11.95 -3.16
C TRP A 87 3.13 11.53 -4.30
N LEU A 88 3.62 11.61 -5.54
CA LEU A 88 2.84 11.26 -6.73
C LEU A 88 2.54 9.76 -6.83
N TRP A 89 3.47 8.92 -6.37
CA TRP A 89 3.20 7.49 -6.20
C TRP A 89 2.04 7.28 -5.22
N TRP A 90 2.11 7.80 -4.00
CA TRP A 90 1.05 7.60 -3.01
C TRP A 90 -0.31 8.12 -3.48
N ILE A 91 -0.32 9.26 -4.18
CA ILE A 91 -1.51 9.82 -4.83
C ILE A 91 -2.11 8.84 -5.84
N SER A 92 -1.31 8.27 -6.75
CA SER A 92 -1.82 7.33 -7.75
C SER A 92 -2.37 6.04 -7.13
N TYR A 93 -1.88 5.66 -5.95
CA TYR A 93 -2.30 4.45 -5.23
C TYR A 93 -3.56 4.66 -4.38
N THR A 94 -4.00 5.90 -4.18
CA THR A 94 -5.12 6.27 -3.30
C THR A 94 -6.43 5.52 -3.62
N PRO A 95 -6.87 5.30 -4.87
CA PRO A 95 -8.12 4.58 -5.17
C PRO A 95 -8.16 3.15 -4.65
N GLY A 96 -7.06 2.41 -4.86
CA GLY A 96 -6.97 1.02 -4.44
C GLY A 96 -7.00 0.91 -2.92
N VAL A 97 -6.23 1.76 -2.24
CA VAL A 97 -6.23 1.82 -0.78
C VAL A 97 -7.60 2.25 -0.24
N ALA A 98 -8.23 3.25 -0.86
CA ALA A 98 -9.54 3.74 -0.43
C ALA A 98 -10.61 2.64 -0.49
N MET A 99 -10.67 1.87 -1.57
CA MET A 99 -11.61 0.74 -1.68
C MET A 99 -11.36 -0.36 -0.66
N PHE A 100 -10.10 -0.66 -0.37
CA PHE A 100 -9.75 -1.63 0.68
C PHE A 100 -10.17 -1.11 2.06
N VAL A 101 -9.79 0.13 2.39
CA VAL A 101 -10.04 0.75 3.69
C VAL A 101 -11.53 0.89 3.95
N THR A 102 -12.34 1.31 2.97
CA THR A 102 -13.79 1.43 3.14
C THR A 102 -14.45 0.08 3.40
N ARG A 103 -14.03 -0.98 2.69
CA ARG A 103 -14.54 -2.34 2.89
C ARG A 103 -14.24 -2.88 4.30
N VAL A 104 -13.03 -2.70 4.81
CA VAL A 104 -12.64 -3.23 6.15
C VAL A 104 -13.06 -2.32 7.30
N SER A 105 -13.45 -1.08 7.02
CA SER A 105 -13.81 -0.07 8.04
C SER A 105 -15.32 0.11 8.22
N ARG A 106 -16.15 -0.76 7.63
CA ARG A 106 -17.61 -0.69 7.76
C ARG A 106 -18.04 -0.70 9.23
N GLY A 107 -18.85 0.28 9.62
CA GLY A 107 -19.36 0.43 10.99
C GLY A 107 -18.41 1.15 11.97
N ARG A 108 -17.24 1.64 11.51
CA ARG A 108 -16.32 2.44 12.33
C ARG A 108 -16.59 3.94 12.19
N LYS A 109 -16.28 4.72 13.22
CA LYS A 109 -16.33 6.18 13.13
C LYS A 109 -15.20 6.68 12.21
N ILE A 110 -15.44 7.72 11.43
CA ILE A 110 -14.43 8.32 10.53
C ILE A 110 -13.14 8.64 11.30
N LYS A 111 -13.26 9.18 12.53
CA LYS A 111 -12.11 9.49 13.39
C LYS A 111 -11.26 8.26 13.75
N GLU A 112 -11.90 7.12 14.02
CA GLU A 112 -11.22 5.87 14.37
C GLU A 112 -10.48 5.30 13.15
N VAL A 113 -11.07 5.43 11.97
CA VAL A 113 -10.44 5.01 10.70
C VAL A 113 -9.20 5.86 10.44
N ILE A 114 -9.31 7.19 10.55
CA ILE A 114 -8.18 8.11 10.34
C ILE A 114 -7.03 7.81 11.30
N TRP A 115 -7.31 7.75 12.62
CA TRP A 115 -6.26 7.49 13.61
C TRP A 115 -5.67 6.08 13.48
N GLY A 116 -6.50 5.07 13.19
CA GLY A 116 -6.03 3.71 12.96
C GLY A 116 -5.10 3.61 11.75
N LEU A 117 -5.42 4.30 10.65
CA LEU A 117 -4.56 4.34 9.48
C LEU A 117 -3.25 5.08 9.75
N LEU A 118 -3.32 6.27 10.35
CA LEU A 118 -2.14 7.09 10.62
C LEU A 118 -1.18 6.40 11.59
N LEU A 119 -1.65 6.03 12.79
CA LEU A 119 -0.80 5.45 13.82
C LEU A 119 -0.32 4.05 13.42
N GLY A 120 -1.21 3.22 12.88
CA GLY A 120 -0.87 1.85 12.47
C GLY A 120 0.16 1.82 11.35
N SER A 121 -0.02 2.65 10.31
CA SER A 121 0.92 2.69 9.18
C SER A 121 2.24 3.31 9.59
N THR A 122 2.22 4.42 10.34
CA THR A 122 3.46 5.07 10.80
C THR A 122 4.28 4.15 11.70
N ALA A 123 3.65 3.50 12.69
CA ALA A 123 4.35 2.57 13.58
C ALA A 123 4.91 1.36 12.81
N GLY A 124 4.14 0.81 11.86
CA GLY A 124 4.59 -0.30 11.02
C GLY A 124 5.80 0.09 10.16
N CYS A 125 5.77 1.27 9.53
CA CYS A 125 6.88 1.80 8.75
C CYS A 125 8.12 2.05 9.62
N TRP A 126 7.97 2.72 10.76
CA TRP A 126 9.08 2.97 11.68
C TRP A 126 9.68 1.68 12.22
N PHE A 127 8.87 0.66 12.49
CA PHE A 127 9.39 -0.63 12.92
C PHE A 127 10.15 -1.34 11.80
N PHE A 128 9.52 -1.50 10.62
CA PHE A 128 10.13 -2.23 9.51
C PHE A 128 11.39 -1.52 8.98
N PHE A 129 11.24 -0.28 8.51
CA PHE A 129 12.36 0.48 7.94
C PHE A 129 13.37 0.84 9.01
N GLY A 130 12.92 1.25 10.20
CA GLY A 130 13.82 1.60 11.28
C GLY A 130 14.73 0.43 11.67
N VAL A 131 14.21 -0.79 11.80
CA VAL A 131 15.06 -1.96 12.12
C VAL A 131 15.98 -2.34 10.96
N MET A 132 15.43 -2.48 9.75
CA MET A 132 16.19 -2.96 8.59
C MET A 132 17.26 -1.96 8.15
N GLU A 133 16.96 -0.66 8.14
CA GLU A 133 17.90 0.39 7.79
C GLU A 133 18.94 0.61 8.89
N SER A 134 18.56 0.54 10.18
CA SER A 134 19.54 0.62 11.27
C SER A 134 20.53 -0.55 11.21
N TYR A 135 20.08 -1.74 10.83
CA TYR A 135 20.98 -2.86 10.60
C TYR A 135 21.94 -2.59 9.44
N ALA A 136 21.44 -2.12 8.29
CA ALA A 136 22.29 -1.75 7.15
C ALA A 136 23.30 -0.65 7.51
N MET A 137 22.86 0.36 8.27
CA MET A 137 23.71 1.45 8.76
C MET A 137 24.80 0.92 9.69
N HIS A 138 24.48 -0.01 10.59
CA HIS A 138 25.48 -0.64 11.44
C HIS A 138 26.54 -1.41 10.62
N GLN A 139 26.13 -2.12 9.57
CA GLN A 139 27.08 -2.81 8.68
C GLN A 139 27.99 -1.82 7.94
N PHE A 140 27.45 -0.66 7.57
CA PHE A 140 28.22 0.42 6.93
C PHE A 140 29.23 1.06 7.88
N VAL A 141 28.80 1.49 9.07
CA VAL A 141 29.65 2.17 10.05
C VAL A 141 30.77 1.28 10.57
N ASN A 142 30.53 -0.04 10.69
CA ASN A 142 31.56 -1.01 11.10
C ASN A 142 32.44 -1.50 9.94
N GLY A 143 32.29 -0.95 8.73
CA GLY A 143 33.12 -1.31 7.58
C GLY A 143 32.89 -2.71 7.01
N VAL A 144 31.79 -3.38 7.36
CA VAL A 144 31.47 -4.73 6.87
C VAL A 144 30.97 -4.67 5.43
N ILE A 145 30.09 -3.71 5.12
CA ILE A 145 29.52 -3.51 3.79
C ILE A 145 29.48 -2.02 3.47
N ASN A 146 30.12 -1.60 2.37
CA ASN A 146 29.94 -0.26 1.84
C ASN A 146 28.61 -0.14 1.07
N VAL A 147 27.49 -0.08 1.80
CA VAL A 147 26.14 -0.07 1.23
C VAL A 147 25.95 1.02 0.18
N PRO A 148 26.37 2.30 0.39
CA PRO A 148 26.26 3.33 -0.63
C PRO A 148 26.99 2.99 -1.93
N GLN A 149 28.20 2.45 -1.85
CA GLN A 149 28.98 2.06 -3.03
C GLN A 149 28.33 0.90 -3.78
N VAL A 150 27.84 -0.11 -3.06
CA VAL A 150 27.15 -1.26 -3.66
C VAL A 150 25.86 -0.80 -4.37
N MET A 151 25.10 0.10 -3.76
CA MET A 151 23.88 0.65 -4.39
C MET A 151 24.18 1.37 -5.70
N GLN A 152 25.29 2.12 -5.78
CA GLN A 152 25.68 2.87 -6.98
C GLN A 152 26.24 1.98 -8.10
N THR A 153 26.96 0.91 -7.74
CA THR A 153 27.72 0.08 -8.70
C THR A 153 26.99 -1.20 -9.12
N LEU A 154 26.28 -1.84 -8.18
CA LEU A 154 25.65 -3.15 -8.35
C LEU A 154 24.12 -3.10 -8.17
N GLY A 155 23.56 -1.94 -7.84
CA GLY A 155 22.13 -1.72 -7.67
C GLY A 155 21.60 -2.02 -6.26
N GLY A 156 20.39 -1.51 -5.98
CA GLY A 156 19.74 -1.65 -4.68
C GLY A 156 19.40 -3.09 -4.30
N GLU A 157 19.07 -3.95 -5.28
CA GLU A 157 18.77 -5.36 -5.06
C GLU A 157 19.98 -6.11 -4.48
N THR A 158 21.16 -5.87 -5.06
CA THR A 158 22.42 -6.44 -4.57
C THR A 158 22.77 -5.92 -3.19
N ALA A 159 22.53 -4.63 -2.92
CA ALA A 159 22.77 -4.05 -1.59
C ALA A 159 21.92 -4.73 -0.50
N VAL A 160 20.62 -4.93 -0.75
CA VAL A 160 19.72 -5.65 0.17
C VAL A 160 20.18 -7.09 0.37
N GLN A 161 20.56 -7.78 -0.71
CA GLN A 161 21.08 -9.15 -0.64
C GLN A 161 22.33 -9.22 0.26
N GLN A 162 23.30 -8.33 0.06
CA GLN A 162 24.55 -8.34 0.84
C GLN A 162 24.29 -8.06 2.32
N VAL A 163 23.43 -7.08 2.63
CA VAL A 163 23.03 -6.79 4.01
C VAL A 163 22.38 -8.01 4.65
N LEU A 164 21.41 -8.65 4.01
CA LEU A 164 20.78 -9.87 4.54
C LEU A 164 21.77 -11.04 4.70
N MET A 165 22.72 -11.17 3.79
CA MET A 165 23.75 -12.20 3.83
C MET A 165 24.76 -11.99 4.97
N SER A 166 24.89 -10.77 5.50
CA SER A 166 25.74 -10.47 6.67
C SER A 166 25.14 -10.91 8.00
N LEU A 167 23.87 -11.28 8.05
CA LEU A 167 23.25 -11.85 9.25
C LEU A 167 23.81 -13.26 9.54
N PRO A 168 23.84 -13.68 10.82
CA PRO A 168 24.00 -15.08 11.18
C PRO A 168 22.96 -15.93 10.42
N ALA A 169 23.41 -16.96 9.68
CA ALA A 169 22.57 -17.73 8.75
C ALA A 169 21.94 -16.88 7.61
N GLY A 170 22.66 -15.90 7.06
CA GLY A 170 22.17 -14.98 6.03
C GLY A 170 21.49 -15.61 4.81
N LYS A 171 21.88 -16.83 4.40
CA LYS A 171 21.16 -17.58 3.34
C LYS A 171 19.70 -17.89 3.71
N LEU A 172 19.44 -18.22 4.97
CA LEU A 172 18.08 -18.47 5.48
C LEU A 172 17.27 -17.18 5.51
N PHE A 173 17.86 -16.07 5.99
CA PHE A 173 17.21 -14.76 5.99
C PHE A 173 16.90 -14.27 4.57
N LEU A 174 17.84 -14.44 3.64
CA LEU A 174 17.62 -14.10 2.23
C LEU A 174 16.49 -14.95 1.64
N ALA A 175 16.47 -16.26 1.88
CA ALA A 175 15.39 -17.13 1.42
C ALA A 175 14.03 -16.73 2.00
N ALA A 176 13.97 -16.43 3.30
CA ALA A 176 12.75 -15.96 3.97
C ALA A 176 12.29 -14.60 3.44
N TYR A 177 13.21 -13.66 3.25
CA TYR A 177 12.93 -12.35 2.66
C TYR A 177 12.36 -12.48 1.24
N LEU A 178 13.03 -13.26 0.38
CA LEU A 178 12.56 -13.51 -0.99
C LEU A 178 11.18 -14.17 -1.01
N PHE A 179 10.93 -15.12 -0.11
CA PHE A 179 9.61 -15.73 0.04
C PHE A 179 8.54 -14.69 0.41
N VAL A 180 8.79 -13.85 1.42
CA VAL A 180 7.87 -12.77 1.81
C VAL A 180 7.66 -11.79 0.67
N MET A 181 8.69 -11.45 -0.11
CA MET A 181 8.59 -10.58 -1.28
C MET A 181 7.73 -11.18 -2.40
N ILE A 182 7.84 -12.49 -2.68
CA ILE A 182 6.96 -13.17 -3.65
C ILE A 182 5.50 -13.07 -3.20
N VAL A 183 5.23 -13.36 -1.92
CA VAL A 183 3.87 -13.33 -1.36
C VAL A 183 3.32 -11.90 -1.32
N PHE A 184 4.17 -10.92 -0.98
CA PHE A 184 3.84 -9.49 -1.03
C PHE A 184 3.47 -9.07 -2.45
N LEU A 185 4.30 -9.39 -3.44
CA LEU A 185 4.04 -9.06 -4.84
C LEU A 185 2.75 -9.70 -5.33
N ALA A 186 2.51 -10.97 -5.01
CA ALA A 186 1.29 -11.66 -5.37
C ALA A 186 0.04 -11.02 -4.74
N SER A 187 0.10 -10.71 -3.43
CA SER A 187 -1.01 -10.05 -2.71
C SER A 187 -1.28 -8.64 -3.25
N HIS A 188 -0.22 -7.92 -3.59
CA HIS A 188 -0.30 -6.57 -4.14
C HIS A 188 -0.92 -6.57 -5.54
N MET A 189 -0.44 -7.43 -6.43
CA MET A 189 -1.00 -7.57 -7.78
C MET A 189 -2.48 -7.94 -7.73
N ASP A 190 -2.89 -8.78 -6.78
CA ASP A 190 -4.30 -9.12 -6.60
C ASP A 190 -5.14 -7.92 -6.16
N ALA A 191 -4.69 -7.18 -5.15
CA ALA A 191 -5.40 -5.99 -4.67
C ALA A 191 -5.58 -4.95 -5.79
N VAL A 192 -4.58 -4.78 -6.65
CA VAL A 192 -4.65 -3.87 -7.80
C VAL A 192 -5.58 -4.43 -8.89
N ALA A 193 -5.48 -5.71 -9.24
CA ALA A 193 -6.35 -6.33 -10.25
C ALA A 193 -7.83 -6.30 -9.81
N TYR A 194 -8.09 -6.58 -8.53
CA TYR A 194 -9.41 -6.44 -7.92
C TYR A 194 -9.92 -5.00 -8.05
N THR A 195 -9.09 -4.01 -7.70
CA THR A 195 -9.43 -2.59 -7.77
C THR A 195 -9.79 -2.18 -9.20
N MET A 196 -8.99 -2.59 -10.17
CA MET A 196 -9.23 -2.31 -11.59
C MET A 196 -10.51 -2.98 -12.09
N ALA A 197 -10.76 -4.24 -11.72
CA ALA A 197 -11.98 -4.94 -12.08
C ALA A 197 -13.23 -4.30 -11.45
N ALA A 198 -13.16 -3.89 -10.18
CA ALA A 198 -14.27 -3.24 -9.48
C ALA A 198 -14.60 -1.87 -10.09
N THR A 199 -13.58 -1.07 -10.42
CA THR A 199 -13.76 0.26 -11.02
C THR A 199 -14.17 0.23 -12.49
N SER A 200 -13.87 -0.85 -13.22
CA SER A 200 -14.30 -1.06 -14.61
C SER A 200 -15.62 -1.81 -14.77
N THR A 201 -16.21 -2.30 -13.67
CA THR A 201 -17.52 -2.95 -13.68
C THR A 201 -18.63 -1.94 -13.44
N ARG A 202 -19.59 -1.86 -14.35
CA ARG A 202 -20.75 -0.96 -14.21
C ARG A 202 -21.76 -1.54 -13.21
N ASN A 203 -22.32 -0.67 -12.37
CA ASN A 203 -23.39 -1.00 -11.40
C ASN A 203 -23.01 -2.07 -10.35
N LEU A 204 -21.72 -2.21 -10.02
CA LEU A 204 -21.30 -3.10 -8.93
C LEU A 204 -21.91 -2.62 -7.60
N ARG A 205 -22.70 -3.47 -6.93
CA ARG A 205 -23.34 -3.10 -5.67
C ARG A 205 -22.34 -3.19 -4.51
N GLU A 206 -22.66 -2.50 -3.42
CA GLU A 206 -21.84 -2.57 -2.20
C GLU A 206 -21.75 -4.02 -1.69
N GLY A 207 -20.53 -4.52 -1.53
CA GLY A 207 -20.27 -5.87 -1.07
C GLY A 207 -20.28 -6.95 -2.15
N GLU A 208 -20.60 -6.61 -3.40
CA GLU A 208 -20.41 -7.51 -4.53
C GLU A 208 -18.95 -7.50 -5.00
N ASP A 209 -18.49 -8.66 -5.45
CA ASP A 209 -17.16 -8.80 -6.05
C ASP A 209 -17.28 -8.71 -7.59
N PRO A 210 -16.31 -8.08 -8.27
CA PRO A 210 -16.30 -7.99 -9.71
C PRO A 210 -16.16 -9.37 -10.35
N ASP A 211 -16.60 -9.48 -11.60
CA ASP A 211 -16.54 -10.73 -12.36
C ASP A 211 -15.11 -11.31 -12.37
N ARG A 212 -15.01 -12.64 -12.22
CA ARG A 212 -13.73 -13.35 -12.14
C ARG A 212 -12.93 -13.24 -13.43
N GLY A 213 -13.60 -13.20 -14.58
CA GLY A 213 -12.97 -13.00 -15.89
C GLY A 213 -12.37 -11.61 -16.01
N MET A 214 -13.08 -10.57 -15.56
CA MET A 214 -12.56 -9.19 -15.53
C MET A 214 -11.34 -9.06 -14.61
N ARG A 215 -11.37 -9.71 -13.44
CA ARG A 215 -10.20 -9.74 -12.53
C ARG A 215 -9.00 -10.44 -13.15
N LEU A 216 -9.21 -11.57 -13.82
CA LEU A 216 -8.14 -12.28 -14.52
C LEU A 216 -7.57 -11.45 -15.68
N PHE A 217 -8.41 -10.77 -16.44
CA PHE A 217 -7.96 -9.86 -17.50
C PHE A 217 -7.00 -8.80 -16.96
N TRP A 218 -7.41 -8.08 -15.89
CA TRP A 218 -6.56 -7.07 -15.27
C TRP A 218 -5.29 -7.65 -14.66
N CYS A 219 -5.35 -8.84 -14.07
CA CYS A 219 -4.17 -9.57 -13.60
C CYS A 219 -3.13 -9.75 -14.71
N VAL A 220 -3.56 -10.24 -15.88
CA VAL A 220 -2.66 -10.46 -17.03
C VAL A 220 -2.08 -9.13 -17.50
N VAL A 221 -2.90 -8.09 -17.68
CA VAL A 221 -2.46 -6.76 -18.11
C VAL A 221 -1.41 -6.18 -17.14
N ILE A 222 -1.68 -6.21 -15.84
CA ILE A 222 -0.78 -5.69 -14.80
C ILE A 222 0.51 -6.50 -14.71
N THR A 223 0.51 -7.78 -15.09
CA THR A 223 1.73 -8.61 -15.17
C THR A 223 2.56 -8.29 -16.41
N LEU A 224 1.90 -8.06 -17.55
CA LEU A 224 2.56 -7.82 -18.83
C LEU A 224 3.26 -6.46 -18.90
N ILE A 225 2.73 -5.42 -18.25
CA ILE A 225 3.32 -4.07 -18.31
C ILE A 225 4.72 -4.03 -17.66
N PRO A 226 4.93 -4.45 -16.40
CA PRO A 226 6.28 -4.51 -15.82
C PRO A 226 7.20 -5.47 -16.58
N LEU A 227 6.65 -6.57 -17.11
CA LEU A 227 7.42 -7.53 -17.89
C LEU A 227 7.96 -6.90 -19.17
N SER A 228 7.15 -6.12 -19.90
CA SER A 228 7.61 -5.42 -21.11
C SER A 228 8.67 -4.37 -20.79
N ILE A 229 8.52 -3.63 -19.69
CA ILE A 229 9.51 -2.65 -19.21
C ILE A 229 10.84 -3.33 -18.86
N LEU A 230 10.80 -4.50 -18.24
CA LEU A 230 12.01 -5.28 -17.96
C LEU A 230 12.67 -5.79 -19.24
N PHE A 231 11.88 -6.24 -20.22
CA PHE A 231 12.42 -6.69 -21.51
C PHE A 231 13.05 -5.56 -22.32
N THR A 232 12.54 -4.33 -22.22
CA THR A 232 13.14 -3.17 -22.89
C THR A 232 14.38 -2.65 -22.18
N GLY A 233 14.71 -3.16 -20.99
CA GLY A 233 15.84 -2.68 -20.18
C GLY A 233 15.69 -1.22 -19.76
N ALA A 234 14.44 -0.73 -19.66
CA ALA A 234 14.18 0.66 -19.33
C ALA A 234 14.79 1.04 -17.98
N SER A 235 15.37 2.23 -17.90
CA SER A 235 15.98 2.70 -16.66
C SER A 235 14.92 2.95 -15.58
N LEU A 236 15.33 2.86 -14.31
CA LEU A 236 14.49 3.23 -13.17
C LEU A 236 13.95 4.65 -13.30
N GLU A 237 14.73 5.56 -13.88
CA GLU A 237 14.34 6.95 -14.10
C GLU A 237 13.19 7.10 -15.10
N THR A 238 13.20 6.30 -16.18
CA THR A 238 12.08 6.24 -17.13
C THR A 238 10.80 5.79 -16.43
N MET A 239 10.88 4.75 -15.58
CA MET A 239 9.73 4.28 -14.81
C MET A 239 9.18 5.35 -13.85
N LYS A 240 10.06 6.06 -13.14
CA LYS A 240 9.67 7.15 -12.22
C LYS A 240 8.92 8.25 -12.96
N THR A 241 9.40 8.63 -14.15
CA THR A 241 8.81 9.69 -14.96
C THR A 241 7.40 9.32 -15.45
N THR A 242 7.17 8.08 -15.88
CA THR A 242 5.84 7.63 -16.30
C THR A 242 4.81 7.67 -15.15
N VAL A 243 5.22 7.29 -13.94
CA VAL A 243 4.35 7.38 -12.75
C VAL A 243 3.97 8.83 -12.44
N VAL A 244 4.93 9.75 -12.51
CA VAL A 244 4.71 11.18 -12.29
C VAL A 244 3.68 11.74 -13.28
N LEU A 245 3.85 11.44 -14.57
CA LEU A 245 2.95 11.93 -15.63
C LEU A 245 1.51 11.41 -15.48
N THR A 246 1.35 10.17 -15.04
CA THR A 246 0.03 9.55 -14.86
C THR A 246 -0.66 9.98 -13.56
N ALA A 247 0.10 10.35 -12.53
CA ALA A 247 -0.44 10.81 -11.25
C ALA A 247 -1.03 12.23 -11.28
N LEU A 248 -0.53 13.11 -12.15
CA LEU A 248 -0.97 14.52 -12.20
C LEU A 248 -2.45 14.71 -12.55
N PRO A 249 -3.01 14.08 -13.62
CA PRO A 249 -4.45 14.13 -13.89
C PRO A 249 -5.26 13.54 -12.74
N PHE A 250 -4.73 12.49 -12.11
CA PHE A 250 -5.39 11.81 -11.02
C PHE A 250 -5.50 12.68 -9.75
N LEU A 251 -4.50 13.51 -9.48
CA LEU A 251 -4.54 14.51 -8.41
C LEU A 251 -5.73 15.47 -8.55
N ALA A 252 -6.00 15.95 -9.77
CA ALA A 252 -7.15 16.83 -10.02
C ALA A 252 -8.48 16.14 -9.69
N ILE A 253 -8.62 14.87 -10.06
CA ILE A 253 -9.81 14.06 -9.74
C ILE A 253 -9.97 13.90 -8.22
N LEU A 254 -8.88 13.61 -7.49
CA LEU A 254 -8.92 13.50 -6.04
C LEU A 254 -9.33 14.81 -5.35
N LEU A 255 -8.87 15.96 -5.83
CA LEU A 255 -9.26 17.26 -5.29
C LEU A 255 -10.77 17.50 -5.46
N ILE A 256 -11.32 17.19 -6.64
CA ILE A 256 -12.77 17.28 -6.89
C ILE A 256 -13.54 16.35 -5.97
N LYS A 257 -13.10 15.10 -5.83
CA LYS A 257 -13.73 14.11 -4.93
C LYS A 257 -13.68 14.53 -3.47
N THR A 258 -12.56 15.09 -3.02
CA THR A 258 -12.41 15.60 -1.65
C THR A 258 -13.35 16.77 -1.40
N GLY A 259 -13.47 17.70 -2.35
CA GLY A 259 -14.44 18.80 -2.26
C GLY A 259 -15.89 18.31 -2.19
N GLY A 260 -16.25 17.31 -3.01
CA GLY A 260 -17.56 16.65 -2.96
C GLY A 260 -17.83 15.95 -1.62
N PHE A 261 -16.84 15.24 -1.09
CA PHE A 261 -16.92 14.57 0.21
C PHE A 261 -17.16 15.56 1.36
N VAL A 262 -16.42 16.67 1.40
CA VAL A 262 -16.63 17.72 2.41
C VAL A 262 -18.03 18.33 2.30
N ARG A 263 -18.54 18.50 1.08
CA ARG A 263 -19.91 19.00 0.85
C ARG A 263 -20.96 18.01 1.37
N TRP A 264 -20.80 16.71 1.09
CA TRP A 264 -21.70 15.66 1.61
C TRP A 264 -21.67 15.56 3.13
N LEU A 265 -20.48 15.57 3.74
CA LEU A 265 -20.36 15.61 5.20
C LEU A 265 -21.08 16.81 5.82
N LYS A 266 -20.96 17.98 5.20
CA LYS A 266 -21.70 19.17 5.65
C LYS A 266 -23.20 18.99 5.49
N GLN A 267 -23.68 18.40 4.40
CA GLN A 267 -25.12 18.19 4.18
C GLN A 267 -25.71 17.18 5.16
N ASP A 268 -25.03 16.06 5.42
CA ASP A 268 -25.51 15.01 6.31
C ASP A 268 -25.52 15.43 7.78
N TYR A 269 -24.51 16.21 8.20
CA TYR A 269 -24.31 16.56 9.61
C TYR A 269 -24.60 18.02 9.96
N ALA A 270 -24.97 18.89 9.00
CA ALA A 270 -25.28 20.31 9.29
C ALA A 270 -26.43 20.48 10.29
N HIS A 271 -27.37 19.53 10.32
CA HIS A 271 -28.55 19.59 11.18
C HIS A 271 -28.38 18.84 12.51
N VAL A 272 -27.26 18.14 12.70
CA VAL A 272 -27.02 17.30 13.88
C VAL A 272 -26.03 18.01 14.81
N PRO A 273 -26.41 18.36 16.05
CA PRO A 273 -25.48 18.97 16.99
C PRO A 273 -24.37 17.98 17.39
N VAL A 274 -23.15 18.48 17.56
CA VAL A 274 -21.91 17.67 17.71
C VAL A 274 -22.04 16.58 18.79
N HIS A 275 -22.66 16.88 19.93
CA HIS A 275 -22.85 15.91 21.03
C HIS A 275 -23.72 14.70 20.66
N GLN A 276 -24.65 14.86 19.69
CA GLN A 276 -25.48 13.76 19.18
C GLN A 276 -24.72 12.90 18.16
N ILE A 277 -23.79 13.50 17.40
CA ILE A 277 -22.93 12.77 16.46
C ILE A 277 -21.99 11.81 17.22
N GLU A 278 -21.48 12.24 18.38
CA GLU A 278 -20.55 11.43 19.18
C GLU A 278 -21.22 10.25 19.89
N THR A 279 -22.50 10.43 20.27
CA THR A 279 -23.33 9.43 20.96
C THR A 279 -24.11 8.53 19.99
N HIS A 280 -24.23 8.91 18.72
CA HIS A 280 -24.78 8.06 17.68
C HIS A 280 -23.90 6.81 17.53
N THR A 281 -24.42 5.68 18.00
CA THR A 281 -23.84 4.38 17.73
C THR A 281 -24.38 3.96 16.38
N PRO A 282 -23.55 3.62 15.37
CA PRO A 282 -24.07 3.16 14.09
C PRO A 282 -25.00 1.99 14.35
N GLU A 283 -26.26 2.08 13.89
CA GLU A 283 -27.24 1.02 14.09
C GLU A 283 -26.68 -0.31 13.57
N PRO A 284 -26.81 -1.41 14.34
CA PRO A 284 -26.46 -2.72 13.83
C PRO A 284 -27.34 -3.00 12.62
N ILE A 285 -26.70 -3.25 11.49
CA ILE A 285 -27.40 -3.57 10.24
C ILE A 285 -28.22 -4.83 10.47
N ILE A 286 -29.55 -4.68 10.57
CA ILE A 286 -30.46 -5.80 10.35
C ILE A 286 -30.15 -6.28 8.93
N LYS A 287 -29.61 -7.50 8.80
CA LYS A 287 -29.39 -8.13 7.49
C LYS A 287 -30.68 -7.93 6.70
N ALA A 288 -30.61 -7.16 5.62
CA ALA A 288 -31.74 -6.99 4.72
C ALA A 288 -32.30 -8.38 4.43
N GLU A 289 -33.55 -8.59 4.81
CA GLU A 289 -34.27 -9.83 4.61
C GLU A 289 -34.08 -10.20 3.13
N THR A 290 -33.54 -11.40 2.91
CA THR A 290 -33.25 -11.91 1.58
C THR A 290 -34.57 -11.98 0.81
N LEU A 291 -34.86 -10.98 -0.01
CA LEU A 291 -35.93 -11.08 -0.99
C LEU A 291 -35.59 -12.28 -1.90
N PRO A 292 -36.48 -13.28 -2.01
CA PRO A 292 -36.22 -14.46 -2.81
C PRO A 292 -35.94 -14.07 -4.26
N VAL A 293 -34.90 -14.69 -4.83
CA VAL A 293 -34.50 -14.53 -6.23
C VAL A 293 -35.69 -14.92 -7.12
N GLY A 294 -36.34 -13.93 -7.73
CA GLY A 294 -37.51 -14.14 -8.60
C GLY A 294 -38.62 -13.09 -8.54
N ALA A 295 -38.55 -12.10 -7.65
CA ALA A 295 -39.55 -11.02 -7.64
C ALA A 295 -39.38 -10.09 -8.84
N VAL A 296 -40.14 -10.35 -9.91
CA VAL A 296 -40.37 -9.42 -11.02
C VAL A 296 -41.00 -8.16 -10.45
N LEU A 297 -40.31 -7.02 -10.56
CA LEU A 297 -40.90 -5.71 -10.31
C LEU A 297 -42.03 -5.53 -11.33
N LYS A 298 -43.27 -5.66 -10.85
CA LYS A 298 -44.46 -5.26 -11.62
C LYS A 298 -44.38 -3.74 -11.78
N GLY A 299 -44.10 -3.31 -13.01
CA GLY A 299 -44.19 -1.91 -13.38
C GLY A 299 -45.66 -1.51 -13.43
N ASP A 300 -46.16 -0.93 -12.35
CA ASP A 300 -47.42 -0.21 -12.39
C ASP A 300 -47.10 1.28 -12.49
N GLY A 301 -47.03 1.75 -13.73
CA GLY A 301 -47.32 3.14 -14.00
C GLY A 301 -48.80 3.39 -13.74
N GLN A 302 -49.11 4.34 -12.87
CA GLN A 302 -50.25 5.25 -13.00
C GLN A 302 -50.17 6.36 -11.93
N SER A 303 -50.25 7.61 -12.42
CA SER A 303 -50.77 8.86 -11.82
C SER A 303 -51.39 8.76 -10.41
N LEU A 304 -51.16 9.66 -9.45
CA LEU A 304 -51.12 11.13 -9.46
C LEU A 304 -50.09 11.64 -8.44
#